data_AF-A0A847J4Z0-F1
#
_entry.id   AF-A0A847J4Z0-F1
#
_cell.length_a   1.000
_cell.length_b   1.000
_cell.length_c   1.000
_cell.angle_alpha   90.00
_cell.angle_beta   90.00
_cell.angle_gamma   90.00
#
_symmetry.space_group_name_H-M   'P 1'
#
loop_
_entity.id
_entity.type
_entity.pdbx_description
1 polymer ?
#
loop_
_entity_poly.entity_id
_entity_poly.type
_entity_poly.pdbx_seq_one_letter_code
_entity_poly.pdbx_strand_id
1 'polypeptide(L)'
;MRLRVTAGEALRATLPPILRQLNYVDTPIAGGDCRNVALVDGELPDALEICRALSDDVAKIMTTRNATFDLRRRCAEAGIDALVADPIDPRELADWLEHFDDRGIERRSRVLIVDDDDLAAEAVAALLAERGIETEIVVDAPRVFEALDRSSFDLVLMDLEMPQANGIELAKMIRLNRSHLSVPIAFLSGGGDTETQMLARRFGGDDFISKRMPRDLMARLVELRVERAHVVRTLIERDGLTGLVDHLRFVERIGQEAARSRRTGGDCALAMIDIDHFKAVNDSWGHQAG
;
A
#
# COMPACT_ATOMS: atom_id res chain seq x y z
N MET A 1 -14.94 8.73 -9.88
CA MET A 1 -13.68 9.11 -9.22
C MET A 1 -13.59 10.63 -9.22
N ARG A 2 -13.83 11.31 -8.09
CA ARG A 2 -13.68 12.77 -8.00
C ARG A 2 -12.53 13.06 -7.02
N LEU A 3 -11.31 13.04 -7.54
CA LEU A 3 -10.15 13.66 -6.91
C LEU A 3 -10.41 15.17 -6.81
N ARG A 4 -10.24 15.74 -5.62
CA ARG A 4 -10.44 17.17 -5.35
C ARG A 4 -9.09 17.82 -5.11
N VAL A 5 -8.62 18.59 -6.09
CA VAL A 5 -7.26 19.14 -6.15
C VAL A 5 -7.26 20.65 -5.85
N THR A 6 -6.47 21.12 -4.90
CA THR A 6 -6.36 22.56 -4.58
C THR A 6 -5.22 23.19 -5.40
N ALA A 7 -5.41 23.48 -6.69
CA ALA A 7 -4.33 24.05 -7.52
C ALA A 7 -4.53 25.54 -7.84
N GLY A 8 -3.46 26.33 -7.69
CA GLY A 8 -3.37 27.68 -8.24
C GLY A 8 -3.39 27.67 -9.78
N GLU A 9 -3.76 28.81 -10.39
CA GLU A 9 -3.89 28.95 -11.85
C GLU A 9 -2.60 28.63 -12.62
N ALA A 10 -1.42 28.87 -12.02
CA ALA A 10 -0.12 28.63 -12.64
C ALA A 10 0.19 27.13 -12.86
N LEU A 11 -0.15 26.26 -11.89
CA LEU A 11 -0.01 24.81 -12.00
C LEU A 11 -0.93 24.20 -13.05
N ARG A 12 -2.14 24.75 -13.26
CA ARG A 12 -3.08 24.24 -14.27
C ARG A 12 -2.50 24.29 -15.69
N ALA A 13 -1.68 25.30 -15.98
CA ALA A 13 -1.05 25.46 -17.30
C ALA A 13 0.12 24.48 -17.53
N THR A 14 0.84 24.11 -16.47
CA THR A 14 1.98 23.18 -16.52
C THR A 14 1.57 21.71 -16.41
N LEU A 15 0.37 21.41 -15.90
CA LEU A 15 -0.13 20.04 -15.83
C LEU A 15 -0.46 19.46 -17.24
N PRO A 16 -0.19 18.16 -17.47
CA PRO A 16 -0.59 17.43 -18.67
C PRO A 16 -2.10 17.47 -18.93
N PRO A 17 -2.55 17.40 -20.20
CA PRO A 17 -3.97 17.47 -20.55
C PRO A 17 -4.87 16.48 -19.80
N ILE A 18 -4.36 15.28 -19.49
CA ILE A 18 -5.11 14.24 -18.76
C ILE A 18 -5.39 14.62 -17.29
N LEU A 19 -4.50 15.40 -16.65
CA LEU A 19 -4.64 15.85 -15.26
C LEU A 19 -5.39 17.17 -15.12
N ARG A 20 -5.60 17.91 -16.22
CA ARG A 20 -6.40 19.15 -16.23
C ARG A 20 -7.90 18.92 -16.02
N GLN A 21 -8.36 17.67 -16.07
CA GLN A 21 -9.77 17.29 -15.88
C GLN A 21 -10.13 17.02 -14.40
N LEU A 22 -9.17 17.14 -13.47
CA LEU A 22 -9.41 16.97 -12.04
C LEU A 22 -10.25 18.13 -11.47
N ASN A 23 -11.13 17.85 -10.49
CA ASN A 23 -11.96 18.90 -9.89
C ASN A 23 -11.11 19.75 -8.98
N TYR A 24 -10.96 21.04 -9.33
CA TYR A 24 -10.19 21.97 -8.52
C TYR A 24 -11.06 22.59 -7.43
N VAL A 25 -10.56 22.66 -6.20
CA VAL A 25 -11.25 23.30 -5.09
C VAL A 25 -10.43 24.49 -4.62
N ASP A 26 -10.98 25.70 -4.67
CA ASP A 26 -10.27 26.92 -4.27
C ASP A 26 -10.52 27.30 -2.79
N THR A 27 -11.16 26.43 -2.00
CA THR A 27 -11.48 26.64 -0.57
C THR A 27 -11.47 25.33 0.24
N PRO A 28 -11.12 25.34 1.54
CA PRO A 28 -11.22 24.16 2.41
C PRO A 28 -12.66 23.64 2.44
N ILE A 29 -12.87 22.35 2.17
CA ILE A 29 -14.20 21.75 2.22
C ILE A 29 -14.46 21.25 3.63
N ALA A 30 -15.44 21.87 4.29
CA ALA A 30 -16.09 21.28 5.44
C ALA A 30 -17.08 20.21 4.96
N GLY A 31 -16.74 18.93 5.22
CA GLY A 31 -17.66 17.79 5.14
C GLY A 31 -18.12 17.40 3.74
N GLY A 32 -17.66 16.23 3.26
CA GLY A 32 -18.32 15.51 2.17
C GLY A 32 -17.41 14.61 1.34
N ASP A 33 -17.48 13.30 1.61
CA ASP A 33 -17.45 12.14 0.70
C ASP A 33 -16.59 12.20 -0.59
N CYS A 34 -15.39 12.76 -0.54
CA CYS A 34 -14.47 12.86 -1.68
C CYS A 34 -13.02 12.65 -1.22
N ARG A 35 -12.28 11.83 -1.97
CA ARG A 35 -10.96 11.27 -1.63
C ARG A 35 -9.90 12.36 -1.36
N ASN A 36 -9.06 12.13 -0.34
CA ASN A 36 -8.31 13.14 0.43
C ASN A 36 -6.86 13.37 -0.06
N VAL A 37 -6.65 13.85 -1.29
CA VAL A 37 -5.30 14.25 -1.76
C VAL A 37 -5.31 15.70 -2.25
N ALA A 38 -4.43 16.54 -1.71
CA ALA A 38 -4.24 17.92 -2.13
C ALA A 38 -2.94 18.06 -2.92
N LEU A 39 -3.04 18.50 -4.18
CA LEU A 39 -1.89 18.86 -5.00
C LEU A 39 -1.71 20.38 -4.97
N VAL A 40 -0.58 20.85 -4.41
CA VAL A 40 -0.29 22.26 -4.13
C VAL A 40 0.85 22.75 -5.02
N ASP A 41 0.64 23.91 -5.66
CA ASP A 41 1.68 24.60 -6.41
C ASP A 41 2.65 25.29 -5.46
N GLY A 42 3.90 24.84 -5.44
CA GLY A 42 4.98 25.39 -4.63
C GLY A 42 5.46 26.77 -5.07
N GLU A 43 5.03 27.25 -6.25
CA GLU A 43 5.28 28.62 -6.69
C GLU A 43 4.27 29.63 -6.11
N LEU A 44 3.24 29.15 -5.39
CA LEU A 44 2.33 30.03 -4.66
C LEU A 44 3.06 30.70 -3.48
N PRO A 45 2.86 32.01 -3.25
CA PRO A 45 3.48 32.73 -2.13
C PRO A 45 3.23 32.07 -0.77
N ASP A 46 2.03 31.54 -0.59
CA ASP A 46 1.54 30.99 0.68
C ASP A 46 1.46 29.45 0.65
N ALA A 47 2.14 28.77 -0.29
CA ALA A 47 2.01 27.34 -0.53
C ALA A 47 2.21 26.48 0.74
N LEU A 48 3.21 26.82 1.56
CA LEU A 48 3.50 26.12 2.81
C LEU A 48 2.46 26.39 3.90
N GLU A 49 1.87 27.59 3.92
CA GLU A 49 0.81 27.94 4.88
C GLU A 49 -0.49 27.22 4.51
N ILE A 50 -0.80 27.11 3.23
CA ILE A 50 -1.89 26.28 2.71
C ILE A 50 -1.70 24.83 3.15
N CYS A 51 -0.51 24.25 2.97
CA CYS A 51 -0.24 22.87 3.40
C CYS A 51 -0.42 22.65 4.91
N ARG A 52 -0.05 23.64 5.74
CA ARG A 52 -0.24 23.57 7.20
C ARG A 52 -1.68 23.74 7.63
N ALA A 53 -2.48 24.49 6.87
CA ALA A 53 -3.89 24.72 7.17
C ALA A 53 -4.78 23.52 6.77
N LEU A 54 -4.28 22.62 5.92
CA LEU A 54 -4.96 21.38 5.54
C LEU A 54 -4.88 20.35 6.68
N SER A 55 -5.99 19.62 6.89
CA SER A 55 -6.09 18.55 7.89
C SER A 55 -5.04 17.47 7.68
N ASP A 56 -4.61 16.79 8.76
CA ASP A 56 -3.62 15.71 8.71
C ASP A 56 -4.12 14.47 7.97
N ASP A 57 -5.43 14.33 7.81
CA ASP A 57 -6.07 13.26 7.03
C ASP A 57 -6.04 13.48 5.51
N VAL A 58 -5.48 14.62 5.07
CA VAL A 58 -5.31 14.96 3.64
C VAL A 58 -3.85 14.80 3.26
N ALA A 59 -3.59 13.89 2.32
CA ALA A 59 -2.25 13.72 1.75
C ALA A 59 -1.88 14.95 0.91
N LYS A 60 -0.75 15.57 1.21
CA LYS A 60 -0.29 16.83 0.59
C LYS A 60 0.86 16.54 -0.37
N ILE A 61 0.62 16.72 -1.66
CA ILE A 61 1.63 16.64 -2.73
C ILE A 61 1.98 18.07 -3.15
N MET A 62 3.24 18.46 -3.10
CA MET A 62 3.70 19.76 -3.60
C MET A 62 4.45 19.60 -4.92
N THR A 63 4.13 20.43 -5.91
CA THR A 63 4.92 20.55 -7.16
C THR A 63 5.77 21.81 -7.12
N THR A 64 7.04 21.75 -7.54
CA THR A 64 7.91 22.95 -7.53
C THR A 64 8.90 22.96 -8.69
N ARG A 65 9.31 24.14 -9.13
CA ARG A 65 10.39 24.29 -10.11
C ARG A 65 11.79 24.16 -9.50
N ASN A 66 11.91 24.24 -8.18
CA ASN A 66 13.22 24.27 -7.52
C ASN A 66 13.24 23.55 -6.17
N ALA A 67 13.58 22.26 -6.17
CA ALA A 67 13.65 21.43 -4.97
C ALA A 67 14.98 21.53 -4.21
N THR A 68 15.37 22.75 -3.81
CA THR A 68 16.54 22.99 -2.96
C THR A 68 16.43 22.25 -1.61
N PHE A 69 17.56 22.05 -0.95
CA PHE A 69 17.60 21.45 0.39
C PHE A 69 16.74 22.23 1.41
N ASP A 70 16.79 23.56 1.40
CA ASP A 70 15.99 24.37 2.33
C ASP A 70 14.49 24.25 2.06
N LEU A 71 14.07 24.21 0.79
CA LEU A 71 12.67 23.97 0.45
C LEU A 71 12.21 22.59 0.93
N ARG A 72 13.02 21.53 0.71
CA ARG A 72 12.71 20.18 1.19
C ARG A 72 12.55 20.13 2.71
N ARG A 73 13.44 20.80 3.45
CA ARG A 73 13.33 20.91 4.92
C ARG A 73 12.03 21.59 5.33
N ARG A 74 11.69 22.74 4.72
CA ARG A 74 10.46 23.47 5.00
C ARG A 74 9.21 22.68 4.64
N CYS A 75 9.26 21.88 3.59
CA CYS A 75 8.17 20.97 3.20
C CYS A 75 7.94 19.89 4.24
N ALA A 76 9.02 19.25 4.72
CA ALA A 76 8.94 18.25 5.78
C ALA A 76 8.36 18.85 7.08
N GLU A 77 8.77 20.05 7.46
CA GLU A 77 8.23 20.78 8.62
C GLU A 77 6.76 21.21 8.45
N ALA A 78 6.28 21.34 7.21
CA ALA A 78 4.89 21.69 6.91
C ALA A 78 3.98 20.46 6.76
N GLY A 79 4.50 19.24 6.98
CA GLY A 79 3.73 18.01 6.87
C GLY A 79 3.34 17.67 5.42
N ILE A 80 4.20 17.99 4.46
CA ILE A 80 4.00 17.63 3.05
C ILE A 80 4.46 16.18 2.83
N ASP A 81 3.58 15.36 2.26
CA ASP A 81 3.80 13.92 2.07
C ASP A 81 4.64 13.58 0.83
N ALA A 82 4.56 14.40 -0.22
CA ALA A 82 5.34 14.20 -1.45
C ALA A 82 5.75 15.53 -2.09
N LEU A 83 6.93 15.56 -2.71
CA LEU A 83 7.45 16.70 -3.45
C LEU A 83 7.87 16.27 -4.86
N VAL A 84 7.16 16.75 -5.88
CA VAL A 84 7.46 16.50 -7.29
C VAL A 84 8.15 17.74 -7.87
N ALA A 85 9.38 17.57 -8.34
CA ALA A 85 10.22 18.67 -8.81
C ALA A 85 10.29 18.72 -10.33
N ASP A 86 10.56 19.90 -10.90
CA ASP A 86 10.73 20.07 -12.35
C ASP A 86 11.98 19.31 -12.89
N PRO A 87 11.89 18.61 -14.04
CA PRO A 87 10.70 18.40 -14.87
C PRO A 87 9.62 17.59 -14.15
N ILE A 88 8.41 18.14 -14.03
CA ILE A 88 7.28 17.43 -13.39
C ILE A 88 6.94 16.23 -14.27
N ASP A 89 7.35 15.04 -13.84
CA ASP A 89 7.00 13.80 -14.55
C ASP A 89 5.53 13.46 -14.28
N PRO A 90 4.68 13.41 -15.32
CA PRO A 90 3.28 13.01 -15.19
C PRO A 90 3.10 11.64 -14.54
N ARG A 91 4.05 10.72 -14.76
CA ARG A 91 4.01 9.37 -14.20
C ARG A 91 4.28 9.39 -12.71
N GLU A 92 5.33 10.07 -12.27
CA GLU A 92 5.63 10.25 -10.85
C GLU A 92 4.46 10.90 -10.11
N LEU A 93 3.85 11.94 -10.70
CA LEU A 93 2.70 12.60 -10.11
C LEU A 93 1.47 11.68 -10.05
N ALA A 94 1.22 10.89 -11.11
CA ALA A 94 0.15 9.90 -11.12
C ALA A 94 0.38 8.80 -10.06
N ASP A 95 1.60 8.29 -9.94
CA ASP A 95 1.99 7.29 -8.93
C ASP A 95 1.73 7.81 -7.52
N TRP A 96 2.07 9.07 -7.22
CA TRP A 96 1.77 9.69 -5.93
C TRP A 96 0.28 9.86 -5.71
N LEU A 97 -0.45 10.37 -6.71
CA LEU A 97 -1.90 10.54 -6.62
C LEU A 97 -2.58 9.19 -6.36
N GLU A 98 -2.19 8.12 -7.05
CA GLU A 98 -2.70 6.77 -6.86
C GLU A 98 -2.27 6.16 -5.52
N HIS A 99 -1.02 6.36 -5.11
CA HIS A 99 -0.52 5.90 -3.81
C HIS A 99 -1.35 6.47 -2.65
N PHE A 100 -1.72 7.75 -2.75
CA PHE A 100 -2.56 8.40 -1.74
C PHE A 100 -4.07 8.22 -2.00
N ASP A 101 -4.50 7.89 -3.22
CA ASP A 101 -5.89 7.50 -3.54
C ASP A 101 -6.19 6.06 -3.08
N ASP A 102 -5.19 5.16 -3.05
CA ASP A 102 -5.30 3.79 -2.51
C ASP A 102 -5.53 3.78 -0.99
N ARG A 103 -5.23 4.87 -0.27
CA ARG A 103 -5.73 5.06 1.12
C ARG A 103 -7.27 5.16 1.18
N GLY A 104 -7.92 5.40 0.04
CA GLY A 104 -9.38 5.57 -0.11
C GLY A 104 -10.11 4.40 -0.80
N ILE A 105 -9.42 3.32 -1.19
CA ILE A 105 -10.10 2.03 -1.37
C ILE A 105 -10.10 1.41 0.02
N GLU A 106 -11.27 1.21 0.62
CA GLU A 106 -11.45 0.46 1.87
C GLU A 106 -11.04 -1.02 1.73
N ARG A 107 -9.84 -1.34 1.22
CA ARG A 107 -9.19 -2.59 1.61
C ARG A 107 -8.73 -2.36 3.03
N ARG A 108 -9.58 -2.76 3.97
CA ARG A 108 -9.14 -2.98 5.34
C ARG A 108 -7.92 -3.88 5.26
N SER A 109 -6.81 -3.39 5.80
CA SER A 109 -5.57 -4.13 5.92
C SER A 109 -5.86 -5.50 6.53
N ARG A 110 -5.44 -6.58 5.87
CA ARG A 110 -5.64 -7.94 6.36
C ARG A 110 -4.34 -8.53 6.87
N VAL A 111 -4.31 -8.93 8.13
CA VAL A 111 -3.16 -9.54 8.78
C VAL A 111 -3.48 -11.00 9.11
N LEU A 112 -2.60 -11.92 8.71
CA LEU A 112 -2.66 -13.31 9.13
C LEU A 112 -1.84 -13.45 10.42
N ILE A 113 -2.47 -13.89 11.51
CA ILE A 113 -1.79 -14.19 12.78
C ILE A 113 -1.61 -15.70 12.86
N VAL A 114 -0.36 -16.14 12.99
CA VAL A 114 0.01 -17.54 13.15
C VAL A 114 0.66 -17.69 14.52
N ASP A 115 -0.09 -18.25 15.47
CA ASP A 115 0.34 -18.41 16.86
C ASP A 115 -0.45 -19.58 17.46
N ASP A 116 0.22 -20.54 18.11
CA ASP A 116 -0.44 -21.71 18.70
C ASP A 116 -1.12 -21.40 20.04
N ASP A 117 -0.77 -20.28 20.67
CA ASP A 117 -1.48 -19.73 21.81
C ASP A 117 -2.67 -18.88 21.35
N ASP A 118 -3.85 -19.51 21.31
CA ASP A 118 -5.12 -18.90 20.88
C ASP A 118 -5.45 -17.62 21.67
N LEU A 119 -5.19 -17.59 22.99
CA LEU A 119 -5.45 -16.42 23.82
C LEU A 119 -4.50 -15.27 23.48
N ALA A 120 -3.22 -15.58 23.22
CA ALA A 120 -2.26 -14.57 22.77
C ALA A 120 -2.63 -14.03 21.39
N ALA A 121 -3.03 -14.91 20.47
CA ALA A 121 -3.48 -14.54 19.13
C ALA A 121 -4.72 -13.64 19.15
N GLU A 122 -5.73 -13.98 19.96
CA GLU A 122 -6.94 -13.18 20.14
C GLU A 122 -6.64 -11.80 20.74
N ALA A 123 -5.69 -11.72 21.69
CA ALA A 123 -5.28 -10.45 22.27
C ALA A 123 -4.61 -9.52 21.25
N VAL A 124 -3.80 -10.07 20.33
CA VAL A 124 -3.22 -9.31 19.21
C VAL A 124 -4.29 -8.93 18.20
N ALA A 125 -5.21 -9.85 17.87
CA ALA A 125 -6.31 -9.58 16.96
C ALA A 125 -7.20 -8.43 17.44
N ALA A 126 -7.58 -8.43 18.72
CA ALA A 126 -8.37 -7.37 19.32
C ALA A 126 -7.66 -6.01 19.25
N LEU A 127 -6.35 -6.00 19.55
CA LEU A 127 -5.51 -4.80 19.46
C LEU A 127 -5.45 -4.23 18.04
N LEU A 128 -5.34 -5.09 17.02
CA LEU A 128 -5.30 -4.67 15.62
C LEU A 128 -6.68 -4.24 15.09
N ALA A 129 -7.75 -4.87 15.58
CA ALA A 129 -9.13 -4.50 15.24
C ALA A 129 -9.47 -3.06 15.70
N GLU A 130 -8.95 -2.62 16.85
CA GLU A 130 -9.06 -1.22 17.31
C GLU A 130 -8.43 -0.22 16.33
N ARG A 131 -7.52 -0.68 15.47
CA ARG A 131 -6.85 0.11 14.42
C ARG A 131 -7.47 -0.06 13.04
N GLY A 132 -8.61 -0.73 12.93
CA GLY A 132 -9.29 -0.97 11.66
C GLY A 132 -8.63 -2.05 10.78
N ILE A 133 -7.69 -2.82 11.35
CA ILE A 133 -7.01 -3.92 10.67
C ILE A 133 -7.83 -5.20 10.88
N GLU A 134 -8.18 -5.87 9.78
CA GLU A 134 -8.82 -7.18 9.81
C GLU A 134 -7.78 -8.28 10.05
N THR A 135 -8.13 -9.25 10.89
CA THR A 135 -7.22 -10.34 11.24
C THR A 135 -7.83 -11.70 11.00
N GLU A 136 -7.03 -12.64 10.53
CA GLU A 136 -7.37 -14.06 10.51
C GLU A 136 -6.37 -14.81 11.39
N ILE A 137 -6.85 -15.59 12.35
CA ILE A 137 -6.01 -16.36 13.27
C ILE A 137 -5.88 -17.80 12.75
N VAL A 138 -4.66 -18.31 12.73
CA VAL A 138 -4.34 -19.71 12.44
C VAL A 138 -3.48 -20.26 13.57
N VAL A 139 -4.08 -21.14 14.37
CA VAL A 139 -3.41 -21.83 15.48
C VAL A 139 -2.62 -23.08 15.05
N ASP A 140 -3.00 -23.66 13.91
CA ASP A 140 -2.40 -24.88 13.37
C ASP A 140 -1.51 -24.56 12.18
N ALA A 141 -0.20 -24.79 12.29
CA ALA A 141 0.77 -24.53 11.22
C ALA A 141 0.38 -25.09 9.82
N PRO A 142 -0.20 -26.31 9.68
CA PRO A 142 -0.64 -26.81 8.37
C PRO A 142 -1.74 -25.99 7.71
N ARG A 143 -2.61 -25.31 8.49
CA ARG A 143 -3.72 -24.50 7.97
C ARG A 143 -3.27 -23.15 7.41
N VAL A 144 -2.03 -22.75 7.67
CA VAL A 144 -1.47 -21.49 7.16
C VAL A 144 -1.51 -21.45 5.62
N PHE A 145 -1.20 -22.56 4.96
CA PHE A 145 -1.24 -22.63 3.49
C PHE A 145 -2.68 -22.54 2.96
N GLU A 146 -3.66 -23.13 3.65
CA GLU A 146 -5.06 -23.00 3.28
C GLU A 146 -5.54 -21.54 3.39
N ALA A 147 -5.15 -20.84 4.47
CA ALA A 147 -5.46 -19.43 4.64
C ALA A 147 -4.83 -18.58 3.54
N LEU A 148 -3.53 -18.73 3.29
CA LEU A 148 -2.80 -18.01 2.24
C LEU A 148 -3.35 -18.29 0.83
N ASP A 149 -3.75 -19.53 0.54
CA ASP A 149 -4.34 -19.91 -0.75
C ASP A 149 -5.78 -19.41 -0.93
N ARG A 150 -6.50 -19.17 0.18
CA ARG A 150 -7.89 -18.70 0.19
C ARG A 150 -7.98 -17.18 0.10
N SER A 151 -6.95 -16.46 0.55
CA SER A 151 -7.05 -15.05 0.87
C SER A 151 -5.71 -14.34 0.73
N SER A 152 -5.75 -13.10 0.24
CA SER A 152 -4.56 -12.23 0.27
C SER A 152 -4.46 -11.50 1.61
N PHE A 153 -3.24 -11.51 2.15
CA PHE A 153 -2.86 -10.79 3.36
C PHE A 153 -1.80 -9.74 3.05
N ASP A 154 -1.82 -8.67 3.84
CA ASP A 154 -0.90 -7.54 3.76
C ASP A 154 0.30 -7.73 4.69
N LEU A 155 0.17 -8.58 5.71
CA LEU A 155 1.24 -9.01 6.59
C LEU A 155 0.91 -10.37 7.21
N VAL A 156 1.93 -11.21 7.41
CA VAL A 156 1.86 -12.38 8.31
C VAL A 156 2.58 -12.03 9.61
N LEU A 157 1.86 -12.04 10.72
CA LEU A 157 2.42 -12.03 12.07
C LEU A 157 2.60 -13.47 12.52
N MET A 158 3.85 -13.91 12.61
CA MET A 158 4.16 -15.30 12.93
C MET A 158 4.86 -15.40 14.27
N ASP A 159 4.29 -16.17 15.18
CA ASP A 159 5.00 -16.57 16.38
C ASP A 159 6.23 -17.38 16.02
N LEU A 160 7.29 -17.12 16.77
CA LEU A 160 8.55 -17.80 16.59
C LEU A 160 8.60 -19.13 17.34
N GLU A 161 7.99 -19.18 18.52
CA GLU A 161 8.16 -20.22 19.53
C GLU A 161 6.92 -21.12 19.63
N MET A 162 6.54 -21.78 18.53
CA MET A 162 5.43 -22.73 18.57
C MET A 162 5.96 -24.15 18.93
N PRO A 163 5.37 -24.85 19.91
CA PRO A 163 5.79 -26.19 20.36
C PRO A 163 5.75 -27.26 19.26
N GLN A 164 4.88 -27.09 18.25
CA GLN A 164 4.68 -28.06 17.17
C GLN A 164 5.35 -27.68 15.84
N ALA A 165 5.83 -26.43 15.69
CA ALA A 165 6.46 -25.95 14.47
C ALA A 165 7.40 -24.77 14.78
N ASN A 166 8.57 -24.73 14.17
CA ASN A 166 9.41 -23.53 14.27
C ASN A 166 8.88 -22.46 13.31
N GLY A 167 8.54 -21.27 13.79
CA GLY A 167 8.04 -20.17 12.94
C GLY A 167 8.99 -19.81 11.78
N ILE A 168 10.31 -19.96 11.98
CA ILE A 168 11.32 -19.78 10.93
C ILE A 168 11.19 -20.86 9.84
N GLU A 169 10.98 -22.12 10.23
CA GLU A 169 10.78 -23.21 9.27
C GLU A 169 9.48 -23.02 8.48
N LEU A 170 8.41 -22.59 9.16
CA LEU A 170 7.15 -22.27 8.51
C LEU A 170 7.28 -21.11 7.52
N ALA A 171 8.00 -20.05 7.87
CA ALA A 171 8.34 -18.97 6.95
C ALA A 171 9.09 -19.46 5.72
N LYS A 172 10.10 -20.34 5.90
CA LYS A 172 10.82 -20.95 4.77
C LYS A 172 9.87 -21.74 3.87
N MET A 173 8.97 -22.53 4.45
CA MET A 173 7.99 -23.30 3.68
C MET A 173 7.03 -22.38 2.90
N ILE A 174 6.57 -21.27 3.50
CA ILE A 174 5.77 -20.26 2.79
C ILE A 174 6.56 -19.72 1.58
N ARG A 175 7.85 -19.41 1.76
CA ARG A 175 8.72 -18.89 0.69
C ARG A 175 9.08 -19.91 -0.40
N LEU A 176 8.84 -21.21 -0.19
CA LEU A 176 8.97 -22.21 -1.27
C LEU A 176 7.85 -22.08 -2.32
N ASN A 177 6.72 -21.46 -1.96
CA ASN A 177 5.64 -21.19 -2.91
C ASN A 177 5.81 -19.80 -3.52
N ARG A 178 5.97 -19.77 -4.85
CA ARG A 178 6.21 -18.53 -5.62
C ARG A 178 5.11 -17.48 -5.42
N SER A 179 3.87 -17.94 -5.24
CA SER A 179 2.70 -17.07 -5.01
C SER A 179 2.68 -16.39 -3.64
N HIS A 180 3.53 -16.83 -2.70
CA HIS A 180 3.65 -16.26 -1.35
C HIS A 180 5.01 -15.57 -1.13
N LEU A 181 5.79 -15.32 -2.18
CA LEU A 181 7.09 -14.65 -2.05
C LEU A 181 6.96 -13.18 -1.63
N SER A 182 5.87 -12.51 -2.02
CA SER A 182 5.67 -11.07 -1.81
C SER A 182 4.98 -10.72 -0.49
N VAL A 183 4.33 -11.67 0.19
CA VAL A 183 3.66 -11.37 1.46
C VAL A 183 4.70 -11.15 2.55
N PRO A 184 4.75 -9.99 3.22
CA PRO A 184 5.75 -9.78 4.24
C PRO A 184 5.45 -10.62 5.49
N ILE A 185 6.51 -11.09 6.15
CA ILE A 185 6.43 -11.88 7.38
C ILE A 185 7.16 -11.12 8.50
N ALA A 186 6.44 -10.77 9.55
CA ALA A 186 7.01 -10.23 10.79
C ALA A 186 6.89 -11.25 11.92
N PHE A 187 8.00 -11.50 12.60
CA PHE A 187 8.05 -12.48 13.68
C PHE A 187 7.69 -11.85 15.03
N LEU A 188 6.80 -12.50 15.78
CA LEU A 188 6.52 -12.20 17.18
C LEU A 188 7.43 -13.03 18.07
N SER A 189 8.06 -12.42 19.09
CA SER A 189 8.93 -13.15 20.02
C SER A 189 8.74 -12.76 21.47
N GLY A 190 8.72 -13.78 22.33
CA GLY A 190 8.63 -13.66 23.77
C GLY A 190 9.95 -13.34 24.49
N GLY A 191 11.13 -13.28 23.85
CA GLY A 191 12.41 -13.15 24.57
C GLY A 191 13.64 -12.87 23.70
N GLY A 192 14.57 -12.08 24.26
CA GLY A 192 15.68 -11.43 23.53
C GLY A 192 16.94 -12.28 23.38
N ASP A 193 16.90 -13.28 22.50
CA ASP A 193 18.15 -13.82 21.96
C ASP A 193 18.50 -13.13 20.63
N THR A 194 19.71 -12.54 20.61
CA THR A 194 20.22 -11.80 19.46
C THR A 194 20.51 -12.74 18.28
N GLU A 195 20.85 -13.99 18.56
CA GLU A 195 21.13 -15.01 17.55
C GLU A 195 19.84 -15.44 16.82
N THR A 196 18.77 -15.63 17.58
CA THR A 196 17.42 -15.85 17.07
C THR A 196 16.92 -14.69 16.19
N GLN A 197 17.15 -13.43 16.59
CA GLN A 197 16.83 -12.25 15.75
C GLN A 197 17.65 -12.20 14.45
N MET A 198 18.93 -12.59 14.50
CA MET A 198 19.79 -12.67 13.32
C MET A 198 19.38 -13.80 12.37
N LEU A 199 18.99 -14.97 12.89
CA LEU A 199 18.50 -16.09 12.09
C LEU A 199 17.19 -15.74 11.38
N ALA A 200 16.25 -15.11 12.08
CA ALA A 200 14.98 -14.64 11.49
C ALA A 200 15.20 -13.69 10.29
N ARG A 201 16.15 -12.74 10.41
CA ARG A 201 16.52 -11.83 9.30
C ARG A 201 17.17 -12.56 8.12
N ARG A 202 17.96 -13.61 8.35
CA ARG A 202 18.64 -14.37 7.29
C ARG A 202 17.68 -15.29 6.51
N PHE A 203 16.56 -15.67 7.09
CA PHE A 203 15.66 -16.68 6.51
C PHE A 203 14.35 -16.13 5.93
N GLY A 204 14.27 -14.82 5.72
CA GLY A 204 13.17 -14.19 4.99
C GLY A 204 12.06 -13.60 5.86
N GLY A 205 12.33 -13.37 7.16
CA GLY A 205 11.55 -12.44 7.97
C GLY A 205 11.88 -11.01 7.58
N ASP A 206 10.84 -10.27 7.20
CA ASP A 206 10.94 -8.85 6.85
C ASP A 206 11.05 -7.96 8.10
N ASP A 207 10.64 -8.49 9.26
CA ASP A 207 10.77 -7.80 10.55
C ASP A 207 10.70 -8.70 11.78
N PHE A 208 11.00 -8.09 12.94
CA PHE A 208 10.88 -8.69 14.26
C PHE A 208 10.18 -7.73 15.24
N ILE A 209 9.16 -8.23 15.94
CA ILE A 209 8.36 -7.51 16.92
C ILE A 209 8.40 -8.27 18.25
N SER A 210 8.82 -7.60 19.33
CA SER A 210 8.84 -8.22 20.66
C SER A 210 7.44 -8.24 21.27
N LYS A 211 6.97 -9.40 21.73
CA LYS A 211 5.73 -9.57 22.50
C LYS A 211 5.76 -8.83 23.84
N ARG A 212 6.95 -8.47 24.35
CA ARG A 212 7.14 -7.74 25.62
C ARG A 212 7.03 -6.23 25.51
N MET A 213 6.83 -5.69 24.31
CA MET A 213 6.69 -4.25 24.14
C MET A 213 5.31 -3.74 24.56
N PRO A 214 5.14 -2.43 24.81
CA PRO A 214 3.83 -1.85 25.04
C PRO A 214 2.88 -2.13 23.87
N ARG A 215 1.62 -2.46 24.18
CA ARG A 215 0.60 -2.84 23.18
C ARG A 215 0.42 -1.77 22.10
N ASP A 216 0.36 -0.50 22.47
CA ASP A 216 0.23 0.60 21.50
C ASP A 216 1.40 0.68 20.51
N LEU A 217 2.61 0.40 20.99
CA LEU A 217 3.80 0.39 20.14
C LEU A 217 3.77 -0.81 19.17
N MET A 218 3.32 -1.98 19.64
CA MET A 218 3.13 -3.15 18.78
C MET A 218 2.12 -2.84 17.67
N ALA A 219 0.93 -2.32 18.02
CA ALA A 219 -0.09 -1.96 17.04
C ALA A 219 0.47 -0.99 15.99
N ARG A 220 1.18 0.06 16.44
CA ARG A 220 1.79 1.04 15.53
C ARG A 220 2.87 0.45 14.63
N LEU A 221 3.69 -0.48 15.13
CA LEU A 221 4.69 -1.14 14.29
C LEU A 221 4.03 -2.03 13.23
N VAL A 222 2.93 -2.71 13.58
CA VAL A 222 2.16 -3.50 12.62
C VAL A 222 1.53 -2.60 11.55
N GLU A 223 0.89 -1.49 11.94
CA GLU A 223 0.36 -0.48 11.01
C GLU A 223 1.43 -0.03 9.99
N LEU A 224 2.59 0.42 10.49
CA LEU A 224 3.70 0.88 9.63
C LEU A 224 4.20 -0.21 8.67
N ARG A 225 4.15 -1.48 9.09
CA ARG A 225 4.56 -2.60 8.25
C ARG A 225 3.55 -2.92 7.17
N VAL A 226 2.27 -2.85 7.49
CA VAL A 226 1.21 -2.98 6.50
C VAL A 226 1.24 -1.82 5.50
N GLU A 227 1.40 -0.58 5.96
CA GLU A 227 1.57 0.59 5.09
C GLU A 227 2.74 0.42 4.12
N ARG A 228 3.90 -0.02 4.64
CA ARG A 228 5.08 -0.29 3.80
C ARG A 228 4.84 -1.44 2.82
N ALA A 229 4.12 -2.48 3.23
CA ALA A 229 3.75 -3.59 2.37
C ALA A 229 2.88 -3.10 1.20
N HIS A 230 1.91 -2.21 1.47
CA HIS A 230 1.09 -1.59 0.44
C HIS A 230 1.93 -0.79 -0.55
N VAL A 231 2.85 0.07 -0.07
CA VAL A 231 3.75 0.85 -0.94
C VAL A 231 4.53 -0.08 -1.88
N VAL A 232 5.21 -1.08 -1.33
CA VAL A 232 6.04 -2.01 -2.11
C VAL A 232 5.19 -2.81 -3.09
N ARG A 233 3.99 -3.23 -2.67
CA ARG A 233 3.05 -3.96 -3.52
C ARG A 233 2.59 -3.11 -4.70
N THR A 234 2.16 -1.87 -4.47
CA THR A 234 1.73 -0.96 -5.55
C THR A 234 2.84 -0.71 -6.56
N LEU A 235 4.09 -0.61 -6.12
CA LEU A 235 5.27 -0.42 -6.98
C LEU A 235 5.67 -1.68 -7.78
N ILE A 236 5.37 -2.88 -7.28
CA ILE A 236 5.76 -4.16 -7.94
C ILE A 236 4.61 -4.72 -8.78
N GLU A 237 3.36 -4.48 -8.39
CA GLU A 237 2.19 -5.10 -9.00
C GLU A 237 1.58 -4.26 -10.12
N ARG A 238 2.09 -3.06 -10.45
CA ARG A 238 1.53 -2.20 -11.50
C ARG A 238 2.44 -2.07 -12.73
N ASP A 239 1.83 -2.07 -13.91
CA ASP A 239 2.46 -1.72 -15.18
C ASP A 239 2.73 -0.21 -15.21
N GLY A 240 4.00 0.17 -15.46
CA GLY A 240 4.44 1.57 -15.39
C GLY A 240 3.91 2.48 -16.52
N LEU A 241 3.13 1.95 -17.46
CA LEU A 241 2.45 2.75 -18.49
C LEU A 241 0.99 3.03 -18.11
N THR A 242 0.30 2.09 -17.46
CA THR A 242 -1.15 2.15 -17.25
C THR A 242 -1.59 2.21 -15.79
N GLY A 243 -0.69 1.94 -14.83
CA GLY A 243 -1.05 1.82 -13.41
C GLY A 243 -1.95 0.59 -13.11
N LEU A 244 -2.24 -0.24 -14.12
CA LEU A 244 -3.01 -1.47 -13.96
C LEU A 244 -2.12 -2.60 -13.47
N VAL A 245 -2.74 -3.67 -12.96
CA VAL A 245 -2.00 -4.84 -12.49
C VAL A 245 -1.10 -5.41 -13.60
N ASP A 246 0.19 -5.60 -13.30
CA ASP A 246 1.15 -6.20 -14.23
C ASP A 246 0.70 -7.59 -14.68
N HIS A 247 1.02 -7.93 -15.93
CA HIS A 247 0.59 -9.16 -16.58
C HIS A 247 0.95 -10.42 -15.78
N LEU A 248 2.16 -10.47 -15.19
CA LEU A 248 2.58 -11.63 -14.40
C LEU A 248 1.67 -11.85 -13.18
N ARG A 249 1.32 -10.76 -12.49
CA ARG A 249 0.47 -10.77 -11.29
C ARG A 249 -1.00 -11.04 -11.63
N PHE A 250 -1.47 -10.51 -12.74
CA PHE A 250 -2.80 -10.80 -13.27
C PHE A 250 -3.00 -12.30 -13.50
N VAL A 251 -2.04 -12.95 -14.17
CA VAL A 251 -2.10 -14.40 -14.45
C VAL A 251 -2.08 -15.23 -13.16
N GLU A 252 -1.20 -14.90 -12.21
CA GLU A 252 -1.14 -15.58 -10.91
C GLU A 252 -2.48 -15.46 -10.16
N ARG A 253 -3.04 -14.25 -10.12
CA ARG A 253 -4.28 -13.97 -9.37
C ARG A 253 -5.51 -14.64 -10.00
N ILE A 254 -5.61 -14.67 -11.33
CA ILE A 254 -6.67 -15.44 -12.01
C ILE A 254 -6.56 -16.93 -11.68
N GLY A 255 -5.34 -17.48 -11.65
CA GLY A 255 -5.11 -18.87 -11.27
C GLY A 255 -5.64 -19.18 -9.86
N GLN A 256 -5.35 -18.30 -8.90
CA GLN A 256 -5.83 -18.41 -7.52
C GLN A 256 -7.35 -18.30 -7.42
N GLU A 257 -7.96 -17.28 -8.02
CA GLU A 257 -9.42 -17.08 -7.96
C GLU A 257 -10.17 -18.21 -8.68
N ALA A 258 -9.65 -18.74 -9.79
CA ALA A 258 -10.23 -19.91 -10.45
C ALA A 258 -10.13 -21.18 -9.59
N ALA A 259 -9.00 -21.37 -8.88
CA ALA A 259 -8.87 -22.48 -7.93
C ALA A 259 -9.82 -22.33 -6.74
N ARG A 260 -9.97 -21.12 -6.21
CA ARG A 260 -10.90 -20.79 -5.12
C ARG A 260 -12.35 -21.04 -5.53
N SER A 261 -12.79 -20.48 -6.65
CA SER A 261 -14.14 -20.67 -7.21
C SER A 261 -14.49 -22.16 -7.37
N ARG A 262 -13.56 -22.98 -7.89
CA ARG A 262 -13.74 -24.44 -7.99
C ARG A 262 -13.91 -25.12 -6.63
N ARG A 263 -13.18 -24.69 -5.60
CA ARG A 263 -13.25 -25.28 -4.25
C ARG A 263 -14.49 -24.85 -3.48
N THR A 264 -14.90 -23.59 -3.60
CA THR A 264 -16.01 -23.03 -2.82
C THR A 264 -17.35 -23.05 -3.54
N GLY A 265 -17.38 -23.44 -4.83
CA GLY A 265 -18.57 -23.38 -5.67
C GLY A 265 -19.04 -21.96 -5.98
N GLY A 266 -18.14 -20.97 -5.88
CA GLY A 266 -18.45 -19.56 -6.15
C GLY A 266 -18.32 -19.23 -7.64
N ASP A 267 -19.02 -18.19 -8.11
CA ASP A 267 -18.93 -17.74 -9.49
C ASP A 267 -17.67 -16.88 -9.72
N CYS A 268 -17.00 -17.08 -10.86
CA CYS A 268 -15.86 -16.27 -11.29
C CYS A 268 -16.06 -15.85 -12.75
N ALA A 269 -15.83 -14.57 -13.05
CA ALA A 269 -15.96 -14.01 -14.39
C ALA A 269 -14.65 -13.30 -14.80
N LEU A 270 -14.27 -13.47 -16.07
CA LEU A 270 -13.13 -12.80 -16.68
C LEU A 270 -13.63 -12.00 -17.88
N ALA A 271 -13.34 -10.70 -17.89
CA ALA A 271 -13.60 -9.83 -19.02
C ALA A 271 -12.26 -9.47 -19.70
N MET A 272 -12.21 -9.61 -21.02
CA MET A 272 -11.11 -9.15 -21.85
C MET A 272 -11.59 -7.93 -22.63
N ILE A 273 -10.90 -6.81 -22.47
CA ILE A 273 -11.24 -5.53 -23.10
C ILE A 273 -10.12 -5.22 -24.09
N ASP A 274 -10.49 -4.93 -25.34
CA ASP A 274 -9.57 -4.48 -26.38
C ASP A 274 -9.96 -3.07 -26.81
N ILE A 275 -8.98 -2.21 -27.07
CA ILE A 275 -9.24 -0.85 -27.54
C ILE A 275 -9.30 -0.88 -29.07
N ASP A 276 -10.51 -0.67 -29.59
CA ASP A 276 -10.74 -0.63 -31.03
C ASP A 276 -9.84 0.40 -31.72
N HIS A 277 -9.17 -0.05 -32.79
CA HIS A 277 -8.36 0.80 -33.67
C HIS A 277 -7.24 1.59 -32.96
N PHE A 278 -6.72 1.13 -31.81
CA PHE A 278 -5.66 1.82 -31.07
C PHE A 278 -4.42 2.14 -31.93
N LYS A 279 -4.08 1.27 -32.88
CA LYS A 279 -3.02 1.53 -33.85
C LYS A 279 -3.24 2.80 -34.68
N ALA A 280 -4.48 3.05 -35.12
CA ALA A 280 -4.80 4.24 -35.92
C ALA A 280 -4.64 5.54 -35.10
N VAL A 281 -4.87 5.48 -33.79
CA VAL A 281 -4.61 6.60 -32.88
C VAL A 281 -3.11 6.89 -32.82
N ASN A 282 -2.29 5.87 -32.58
CA ASN A 282 -0.83 5.99 -32.56
C ASN A 282 -0.25 6.48 -33.89
N ASP A 283 -0.76 5.96 -35.01
CA ASP A 283 -0.30 6.34 -36.34
C ASP A 283 -0.68 7.80 -36.69
N SER A 284 -1.79 8.31 -36.14
CA SER A 284 -2.31 9.66 -36.43
C SER A 284 -1.74 10.75 -35.50
N TRP A 285 -1.52 10.41 -34.23
CA TRP A 285 -1.20 11.39 -33.17
C TRP A 285 0.14 11.11 -32.45
N GLY A 286 0.82 10.01 -32.82
CA GLY A 286 2.08 9.58 -32.24
C GLY A 286 1.91 8.77 -30.95
N HIS A 287 2.94 7.99 -30.61
CA HIS A 287 2.97 7.08 -29.45
C HIS A 287 2.89 7.75 -28.08
N GLN A 288 3.02 9.07 -27.98
CA GLN A 288 2.81 9.80 -26.72
C GLN A 288 1.35 10.14 -26.47
N ALA A 289 0.50 10.09 -27.50
CA ALA A 289 -0.91 10.44 -27.44
C ALA A 289 -1.84 9.24 -27.24
N GLY A 290 -1.41 8.05 -27.70
CA GLY A 290 -2.05 6.76 -27.38
C GLY A 290 -1.41 6.13 -26.17
#